data_AF-A0A8K0LYL9-F1
#
_entry.id   AF-A0A8K0LYL9-F1
#
_cell.length_a   1.000
_cell.length_b   1.000
_cell.length_c   1.000
_cell.angle_alpha   90.00
_cell.angle_beta   90.00
_cell.angle_gamma   90.00
#
_symmetry.space_group_name_H-M   'P 1'
#
loop_
_entity.id
_entity.type
_entity.pdbx_description
1 polymer ?
#
loop_
_entity_poly.entity_id
_entity_poly.type
_entity_poly.pdbx_seq_one_letter_code
_entity_poly.pdbx_strand_id
1 'polypeptide(L)'
;MATCPVRFEFHCERAPAKLKYVHNIPRSLVTADAQAAQEHAGYINRFVDALRPIMKEHEAACRAASNTLCGNCGSPTVTVLQTPMSWLHIVEDPFVAIWANPVCGKGECEIQIRKQVEDMMSVVVREGQGRGASEPSASMEIMSCK
;
A
#
# COMPACT_ATOMS: atom_id res chain seq x y z
N MET A 1 -3.42 19.12 -17.74
CA MET A 1 -2.34 18.97 -16.72
C MET A 1 -1.49 17.78 -17.15
N ALA A 2 -0.17 17.85 -17.03
CA ALA A 2 0.71 16.73 -17.40
C ALA A 2 0.54 15.57 -16.41
N THR A 3 0.43 14.34 -16.94
CA THR A 3 0.35 13.12 -16.15
C THR A 3 1.56 12.22 -16.43
N CYS A 4 1.82 11.28 -15.54
CA CYS A 4 2.80 10.22 -15.73
C CYS A 4 2.22 8.86 -15.33
N PRO A 5 2.57 7.78 -16.06
CA PRO A 5 2.20 6.43 -15.66
C PRO A 5 2.95 6.05 -14.38
N VAL A 6 2.22 5.49 -13.42
CA VAL A 6 2.75 5.01 -12.13
C VAL A 6 2.20 3.62 -11.88
N ARG A 7 3.07 2.74 -11.38
CA ARG A 7 2.70 1.37 -11.01
C ARG A 7 2.03 1.34 -9.65
N PHE A 8 0.90 0.66 -9.56
CA PHE A 8 0.13 0.45 -8.34
C PHE A 8 0.19 -1.03 -7.97
N GLU A 9 0.72 -1.33 -6.80
CA GLU A 9 0.82 -2.70 -6.27
C GLU A 9 -0.09 -2.86 -5.07
N PHE A 10 -1.16 -3.65 -5.19
CA PHE A 10 -2.05 -3.94 -4.08
C PHE A 10 -1.63 -5.25 -3.40
N HIS A 11 -1.25 -5.12 -2.13
CA HIS A 11 -0.89 -6.19 -1.23
C HIS A 11 -2.16 -6.62 -0.47
N CYS A 12 -2.72 -7.76 -0.86
CA CYS A 12 -3.89 -8.35 -0.23
C CYS A 12 -3.45 -9.59 0.56
N GLU A 13 -3.95 -9.74 1.79
CA GLU A 13 -3.44 -10.70 2.78
C GLU A 13 -3.36 -12.16 2.30
N ARG A 14 -4.31 -12.59 1.46
CA ARG A 14 -4.41 -13.97 0.95
C ARG A 14 -4.02 -14.14 -0.50
N ALA A 15 -3.64 -13.06 -1.19
CA ALA A 15 -3.31 -13.15 -2.59
C ALA A 15 -1.90 -13.76 -2.74
N PRO A 16 -1.74 -14.87 -3.51
CA PRO A 16 -0.43 -15.46 -3.74
C PRO A 16 0.51 -14.53 -4.53
N ALA A 17 -0.06 -13.56 -5.24
CA ALA A 17 0.65 -12.51 -5.93
C ALA A 17 -0.04 -11.16 -5.71
N LYS A 18 0.74 -10.08 -5.76
CA LYS A 18 0.22 -8.70 -5.72
C LYS A 18 -0.65 -8.43 -6.94
N LEU A 19 -1.75 -7.69 -6.77
CA LEU A 19 -2.48 -7.15 -7.91
C LEU A 19 -1.72 -5.92 -8.43
N LYS A 20 -1.42 -5.89 -9.73
CA LYS A 20 -0.61 -4.83 -10.35
C LYS A 20 -1.43 -4.08 -11.39
N TYR A 21 -1.46 -2.76 -11.27
CA TYR A 21 -2.13 -1.88 -12.22
C TYR A 21 -1.20 -0.70 -12.59
N VAL A 22 -1.48 -0.05 -13.71
CA VAL A 22 -0.78 1.18 -14.10
C VAL A 22 -1.83 2.27 -14.24
N HIS A 23 -1.61 3.39 -13.54
CA HIS A 23 -2.50 4.54 -13.58
C HIS A 23 -1.71 5.82 -13.86
N ASN A 24 -2.33 6.72 -14.60
CA ASN A 24 -1.79 8.05 -14.81
C ASN A 24 -2.13 8.94 -13.61
N ILE A 25 -1.11 9.50 -12.95
CA ILE A 25 -1.29 10.50 -11.89
C ILE A 25 -0.68 11.84 -12.31
N PRO A 26 -1.03 12.96 -11.66
CA PRO A 26 -0.40 14.26 -11.92
C PRO A 26 1.12 14.18 -11.80
N ARG A 27 1.84 14.63 -12.83
CA ARG A 27 3.32 14.58 -12.86
C ARG A 27 3.97 15.36 -11.71
N SER A 28 3.27 16.36 -11.16
CA SER A 28 3.70 17.13 -9.99
C SER A 28 3.81 16.31 -8.69
N LEU A 29 3.28 15.08 -8.66
CA LEU A 29 3.44 14.18 -7.52
C LEU A 29 4.69 13.31 -7.61
N VAL A 30 5.34 13.24 -8.78
CA VAL A 30 6.56 12.46 -9.01
C VAL A 30 7.77 13.39 -8.99
N THR A 31 8.59 13.27 -7.96
CA THR A 31 9.72 14.17 -7.72
C THR A 31 10.83 13.46 -6.95
N ALA A 32 12.07 13.61 -7.40
CA ALA A 32 13.24 13.04 -6.74
C ALA A 32 13.47 13.60 -5.32
N ASP A 33 12.95 14.79 -5.04
CA ASP A 33 13.01 15.42 -3.73
C ASP A 33 11.74 15.15 -2.92
N ALA A 34 11.69 13.97 -2.30
CA ALA A 34 10.57 13.55 -1.47
C ALA A 34 10.38 14.44 -0.24
N GLN A 35 11.48 14.97 0.31
CA GLN A 35 11.46 15.75 1.55
C GLN A 35 10.89 17.14 1.29
N ALA A 36 11.36 17.85 0.26
CA ALA A 36 10.78 19.13 -0.13
C ALA A 36 9.31 18.98 -0.54
N ALA A 37 8.94 17.86 -1.18
CA ALA A 37 7.55 17.56 -1.53
C ALA A 37 6.62 17.54 -0.31
N GLN A 38 7.08 16.97 0.81
CA GLN A 38 6.30 16.89 2.05
C GLN A 38 6.15 18.26 2.74
N GLU A 39 7.14 19.15 2.60
CA GLU A 39 7.09 20.51 3.16
C GLU A 39 6.14 21.43 2.37
N HIS A 40 5.84 21.08 1.11
CA HIS A 40 4.89 21.85 0.31
C HIS A 40 3.45 21.72 0.82
N ALA A 41 2.90 22.85 1.25
CA ALA A 41 1.50 22.97 1.65
C ALA A 41 0.55 22.36 0.59
N GLY A 42 -0.31 21.47 1.04
CA GLY A 42 -1.32 20.80 0.19
C GLY A 42 -0.79 19.66 -0.68
N TYR A 43 0.50 19.29 -0.62
CA TYR A 43 1.00 18.09 -1.31
C TYR A 43 0.24 16.83 -0.90
N ILE A 44 0.09 16.61 0.41
CA ILE A 44 -0.64 15.46 0.96
C ILE A 44 -2.08 15.41 0.45
N ASN A 45 -2.79 16.54 0.44
CA ASN A 45 -4.16 16.60 -0.05
C ASN A 45 -4.24 16.22 -1.53
N ARG A 46 -3.36 16.77 -2.37
CA ARG A 46 -3.27 16.43 -3.80
C ARG A 46 -2.94 14.96 -4.03
N PHE A 47 -2.04 14.40 -3.21
CA PHE A 47 -1.69 12.99 -3.24
C PHE A 47 -2.91 12.12 -2.92
N VAL A 48 -3.60 12.39 -1.81
CA VAL A 48 -4.80 11.64 -1.41
C VAL A 48 -5.90 11.77 -2.46
N ASP A 49 -6.14 12.96 -3.00
CA ASP A 49 -7.18 13.18 -4.01
C ASP A 49 -6.87 12.47 -5.34
N ALA A 50 -5.58 12.39 -5.72
CA ALA A 50 -5.16 11.66 -6.91
C ALA A 50 -5.32 10.13 -6.73
N LEU A 51 -5.05 9.60 -5.54
CA LEU A 51 -5.06 8.16 -5.28
C LEU A 51 -6.45 7.61 -4.94
N ARG A 52 -7.32 8.41 -4.30
CA ARG A 52 -8.66 7.99 -3.87
C ARG A 52 -9.49 7.30 -4.97
N PRO A 53 -9.62 7.84 -6.20
CA PRO A 53 -10.40 7.17 -7.25
C PRO A 53 -9.80 5.83 -7.66
N ILE A 54 -8.47 5.72 -7.76
CA ILE A 54 -7.75 4.49 -8.11
C ILE A 54 -7.96 3.42 -7.03
N MET A 55 -7.81 3.80 -5.77
CA MET A 55 -8.06 2.92 -4.63
C MET A 55 -9.49 2.37 -4.63
N LYS A 56 -10.48 3.25 -4.88
CA LYS A 56 -11.89 2.89 -4.98
C LYS A 56 -12.19 1.95 -6.16
N GLU A 57 -11.57 2.19 -7.31
CA GLU A 57 -11.73 1.34 -8.50
C GLU A 57 -11.33 -0.11 -8.23
N HIS A 58 -10.26 -0.32 -7.45
CA HIS A 58 -9.68 -1.64 -7.18
C HIS A 58 -10.10 -2.26 -5.83
N GLU A 59 -10.96 -1.60 -5.07
CA GLU A 59 -11.41 -2.06 -3.74
C GLU A 59 -12.06 -3.45 -3.80
N ALA A 60 -12.99 -3.66 -4.73
CA ALA A 60 -13.70 -4.93 -4.87
C ALA A 60 -12.75 -6.10 -5.21
N ALA A 61 -11.76 -5.86 -6.08
CA ALA A 61 -10.75 -6.86 -6.42
C ALA A 61 -9.86 -7.19 -5.21
N CYS A 62 -9.48 -6.17 -4.44
CA CYS A 62 -8.73 -6.35 -3.19
C CYS A 62 -9.54 -7.14 -2.16
N ARG A 63 -10.83 -6.83 -2.00
CA ARG A 63 -11.72 -7.55 -1.09
C ARG A 63 -11.87 -9.02 -1.47
N ALA A 64 -12.04 -9.33 -2.76
CA ALA A 64 -12.10 -10.70 -3.25
C ALA A 64 -10.79 -11.48 -3.03
N ALA A 65 -9.65 -10.77 -3.03
CA ALA A 65 -8.32 -11.34 -2.81
C ALA A 65 -7.86 -11.34 -1.34
N SER A 66 -8.71 -10.87 -0.41
CA SER A 66 -8.40 -10.72 1.02
C SER A 66 -9.11 -11.77 1.89
N ASN A 67 -8.76 -11.80 3.17
CA ASN A 67 -9.39 -12.69 4.14
C ASN A 67 -10.87 -12.34 4.38
N THR A 68 -11.69 -13.38 4.56
CA THR A 68 -13.11 -13.24 4.90
C THR A 68 -13.32 -12.84 6.36
N LEU A 69 -12.26 -12.84 7.17
CA LEU A 69 -12.25 -12.40 8.56
C LEU A 69 -11.41 -11.13 8.73
N CYS A 70 -11.87 -10.28 9.63
CA CYS A 70 -11.20 -9.05 10.05
C CYS A 70 -9.85 -9.37 10.68
N GLY A 71 -8.79 -8.73 10.18
CA GLY A 71 -7.42 -8.92 10.66
C GLY A 71 -7.20 -8.55 12.13
N ASN A 72 -8.11 -7.78 12.73
CA ASN A 72 -8.00 -7.37 14.13
C ASN A 72 -8.78 -8.25 15.11
N CYS A 73 -10.07 -8.52 14.82
CA CYS A 73 -10.99 -9.14 15.78
C CYS A 73 -11.60 -10.46 15.31
N GLY A 74 -11.25 -10.93 14.10
CA GLY A 74 -11.76 -12.19 13.55
C GLY A 74 -13.24 -12.19 13.13
N SER A 75 -13.96 -11.07 13.29
CA SER A 75 -15.36 -10.95 12.80
C SER A 75 -15.42 -10.92 11.27
N PRO A 76 -16.57 -11.21 10.63
CA PRO A 76 -16.68 -11.19 9.17
C PRO A 76 -16.25 -9.85 8.55
N THR A 77 -15.49 -9.92 7.46
CA THR A 77 -15.01 -8.77 6.69
C THR A 77 -16.14 -8.14 5.90
N VAL A 78 -16.33 -6.84 6.06
CA VAL A 78 -17.32 -6.06 5.31
C VAL A 78 -16.68 -5.16 4.25
N THR A 79 -15.42 -4.79 4.43
CA THR A 79 -14.66 -3.93 3.53
C THR A 79 -13.17 -4.17 3.68
N VAL A 80 -12.35 -3.60 2.78
CA VAL A 80 -10.90 -3.55 2.93
C VAL A 80 -10.43 -2.14 3.24
N LEU A 81 -9.61 -2.03 4.27
CA LEU A 81 -8.89 -0.82 4.64
C LEU A 81 -7.63 -0.72 3.78
N GLN A 82 -7.62 0.23 2.85
CA GLN A 82 -6.49 0.46 1.95
C GLN A 82 -5.58 1.58 2.48
N THR A 83 -4.31 1.24 2.73
CA THR A 83 -3.28 2.18 3.19
C THR A 83 -2.22 2.36 2.10
N PRO A 84 -2.16 3.53 1.43
CA PRO A 84 -1.18 3.78 0.38
C PRO A 84 0.18 4.19 0.94
N MET A 85 1.25 3.71 0.30
CA MET A 85 2.65 4.05 0.53
C MET A 85 3.30 4.42 -0.79
N SER A 86 4.01 5.54 -0.83
CA SER A 86 4.54 6.11 -2.07
C SER A 86 6.05 5.98 -2.21
N TRP A 87 6.49 5.51 -3.37
CA TRP A 87 7.88 5.59 -3.87
C TRP A 87 7.95 6.46 -5.12
N LEU A 88 7.18 7.56 -5.14
CA LEU A 88 7.13 8.50 -6.26
C LEU A 88 8.42 9.32 -6.44
N HIS A 89 9.40 9.13 -5.55
CA HIS A 89 10.74 9.72 -5.64
C HIS A 89 11.72 8.90 -6.48
N ILE A 90 11.39 7.64 -6.78
CA ILE A 90 12.12 6.82 -7.73
C ILE A 90 11.61 7.19 -9.12
N VAL A 91 12.10 8.29 -9.68
CA VAL A 91 11.50 8.92 -10.87
C VAL A 91 11.58 8.07 -12.13
N GLU A 92 12.50 7.11 -12.19
CA GLU A 92 12.68 6.17 -13.28
C GLU A 92 11.63 5.05 -13.28
N ASP A 93 11.17 4.61 -12.10
CA ASP A 93 10.13 3.59 -11.92
C ASP A 93 9.25 3.94 -10.71
N PRO A 94 8.43 5.00 -10.82
CA PRO A 94 7.61 5.46 -9.71
C PRO A 94 6.48 4.47 -9.43
N PHE A 95 6.29 4.13 -8.17
CA PHE A 95 5.21 3.23 -7.76
C PHE A 95 4.57 3.61 -6.43
N VAL A 96 3.34 3.11 -6.24
CA VAL A 96 2.56 3.19 -5.00
C VAL A 96 2.22 1.76 -4.59
N ALA A 97 2.59 1.38 -3.37
CA ALA A 97 2.09 0.15 -2.76
C ALA A 97 0.84 0.46 -1.94
N ILE A 98 -0.21 -0.33 -2.08
CA ILE A 98 -1.40 -0.26 -1.24
C ILE A 98 -1.51 -1.53 -0.43
N TRP A 99 -1.51 -1.38 0.89
CA TRP A 99 -1.84 -2.48 1.80
C TRP A 99 -3.34 -2.53 2.01
N ALA A 100 -3.98 -3.61 1.56
CA ALA A 100 -5.41 -3.83 1.68
C ALA A 100 -5.68 -4.84 2.82
N ASN A 101 -6.15 -4.32 3.96
CA ASN A 101 -6.40 -5.10 5.16
C ASN A 101 -7.90 -5.37 5.31
N PRO A 102 -8.35 -6.62 5.47
CA PRO A 102 -9.76 -6.93 5.68
C PRO A 102 -10.26 -6.43 7.05
N VAL A 103 -11.36 -5.68 7.07
CA VAL A 103 -11.94 -5.12 8.30
C VAL A 103 -13.44 -5.37 8.43
N CYS A 104 -13.92 -5.43 9.67
CA CYS A 104 -15.33 -5.63 10.01
C CYS A 104 -16.17 -4.34 10.01
N GLY A 105 -15.60 -3.19 9.63
CA GLY A 105 -16.29 -1.89 9.59
C GLY A 105 -16.45 -1.21 10.96
N LYS A 106 -15.92 -1.81 12.03
CA LYS A 106 -15.79 -1.14 13.33
C LYS A 106 -14.60 -0.20 13.30
N GLY A 107 -14.82 1.10 13.56
CA GLY A 107 -13.77 2.12 13.53
C GLY A 107 -12.57 1.79 14.41
N GLU A 108 -12.76 1.13 15.55
CA GLU A 108 -11.67 0.67 16.43
C GLU A 108 -10.71 -0.30 15.73
N CYS A 109 -11.24 -1.24 14.93
CA CYS A 109 -10.42 -2.18 14.17
C CYS A 109 -9.64 -1.45 13.07
N GLU A 110 -10.24 -0.46 12.42
CA GLU A 110 -9.56 0.35 11.41
C GLU A 110 -8.41 1.17 12.02
N ILE A 111 -8.66 1.81 13.17
CA ILE A 111 -7.64 2.58 13.89
C ILE A 111 -6.48 1.68 14.30
N GLN A 112 -6.77 0.50 14.86
CA GLN A 112 -5.75 -0.44 15.31
C GLN A 112 -4.91 -0.97 14.14
N ILE A 113 -5.54 -1.32 13.02
CA ILE A 113 -4.83 -1.79 11.82
C ILE A 113 -3.98 -0.66 11.20
N ARG A 114 -4.48 0.58 11.14
CA ARG A 114 -3.67 1.72 10.66
C ARG A 114 -2.40 1.88 11.48
N LYS A 115 -2.51 1.83 12.81
CA LYS A 115 -1.35 1.87 13.72
C LYS A 115 -0.38 0.72 13.46
N GLN A 116 -0.88 -0.51 13.31
CA GLN A 116 -0.03 -1.66 13.00
C GLN A 116 0.74 -1.49 11.68
N VAL A 117 0.08 -0.94 10.64
CA VAL A 117 0.74 -0.66 9.35
C VAL A 117 1.79 0.44 9.51
N GLU A 118 1.48 1.51 10.22
CA GLU A 118 2.42 2.61 10.52
C GLU A 118 3.64 2.12 11.31
N ASP A 119 3.42 1.29 12.34
CA ASP A 119 4.46 0.69 13.16
C ASP A 119 5.37 -0.22 12.32
N MET A 120 4.78 -1.09 11.49
CA MET A 120 5.53 -1.95 10.57
C MET A 120 6.38 -1.13 9.58
N MET A 121 5.81 -0.06 9.02
CA MET A 121 6.53 0.81 8.10
C MET A 121 7.71 1.51 8.77
N SER A 122 7.56 1.93 10.03
CA SER A 122 8.65 2.55 10.79
C SER A 122 9.86 1.61 10.96
N VAL A 123 9.62 0.29 11.02
CA VAL A 123 10.68 -0.73 11.08
C VAL A 123 11.31 -0.93 9.70
N VAL A 124 10.50 -1.08 8.64
CA VAL A 124 10.98 -1.28 7.26
C VAL A 124 11.82 -0.09 6.77
N VAL A 125 11.48 1.15 7.14
CA VAL A 125 12.28 2.33 6.80
C VAL A 125 13.65 2.31 7.49
N ARG A 126 13.73 1.81 8.74
CA ARG A 126 14.99 1.70 9.49
C ARG A 126 15.90 0.59 8.95
N GLU A 127 15.31 -0.49 8.44
CA GLU A 127 16.06 -1.64 7.88
C GLU A 127 16.38 -1.47 6.39
N GLY A 128 15.52 -0.77 5.64
CA GLY A 128 15.61 -0.55 4.19
C GLY A 128 16.67 0.47 3.74
N GLN A 129 17.29 1.23 4.66
CA GLN A 129 18.44 2.07 4.34
C GLN A 129 19.71 1.24 3.98
N GLY A 130 19.68 -0.08 4.12
CA GLY A 130 20.83 -0.95 3.83
C GLY A 130 20.77 -1.79 2.56
N ARG A 131 19.63 -1.87 1.83
CA ARG A 131 19.51 -2.77 0.67
C ARG A 131 18.72 -2.13 -0.46
N GLY A 132 19.46 -1.60 -1.43
CA GLY A 132 18.93 -1.29 -2.75
C GLY A 132 18.34 -2.54 -3.40
N ALA A 133 17.40 -2.29 -4.30
CA ALA A 133 16.66 -3.25 -5.11
C ALA A 133 17.41 -4.57 -5.37
N SER A 134 16.92 -5.66 -4.79
CA SER A 134 17.30 -7.02 -5.18
C SER A 134 16.11 -7.94 -4.89
N GLU A 135 15.77 -8.77 -5.86
CA GLU A 135 14.62 -9.67 -5.96
C GLU A 135 14.37 -10.55 -4.70
N PRO A 136 13.12 -11.00 -4.45
CA PRO A 136 12.88 -12.07 -3.51
C PRO A 136 13.24 -13.40 -4.18
N SER A 137 14.47 -13.85 -3.98
CA SER A 137 14.89 -15.24 -4.22
C SER A 137 14.77 -16.06 -2.94
N ALA A 138 14.31 -17.30 -3.14
CA ALA A 138 14.32 -18.46 -2.27
C ALA A 138 13.14 -18.62 -1.29
N SER A 139 12.17 -19.44 -1.75
CA SER A 139 11.45 -20.41 -0.94
C SER A 139 12.36 -21.09 0.09
N MET A 140 11.87 -21.22 1.32
CA MET A 140 12.23 -22.35 2.16
C MET A 140 11.07 -22.68 3.12
N GLU A 141 10.82 -23.98 3.20
CA GLU A 141 9.60 -24.64 3.65
C GLU A 141 9.41 -24.55 5.17
N ILE A 142 8.17 -24.36 5.61
CA ILE A 142 7.79 -24.51 7.02
C ILE A 142 7.61 -26.00 7.30
N MET A 143 8.53 -26.59 8.08
CA MET A 143 8.39 -27.93 8.62
C MET A 143 7.14 -28.04 9.50
N SER A 144 6.21 -28.91 9.12
CA SER A 144 5.14 -29.38 9.99
C SER A 144 5.73 -30.26 11.11
N CYS A 145 5.62 -29.83 12.36
CA CYS A 145 5.85 -30.71 13.50
C CYS A 145 4.64 -31.64 13.71
N LYS A 146 4.93 -32.94 13.88
CA LYS A 146 3.99 -33.94 14.41
C LYS A 146 3.86 -33.82 15.92
#